data_AF-A0AAW3K940-F1
#
_entry.id   AF-A0AAW3K940-F1
#
_cell.length_a   1.000
_cell.length_b   1.000
_cell.length_c   1.000
_cell.angle_alpha   90.00
_cell.angle_beta   90.00
_cell.angle_gamma   90.00
#
_symmetry.space_group_name_H-M   'P 1'
#
loop_
_entity.id
_entity.type
_entity.pdbx_description
1 polymer ?
#
loop_
_entity_poly.entity_id
_entity_poly.type
_entity_poly.pdbx_seq_one_letter_code
_entity_poly.pdbx_strand_id
1 'polypeptide(L)'
;MTRLSNKSYQWQTLLSMSVYIVLLLLVWPLARTVEGWAAKGLLALAPVLPMLYLFMLMARRIRESDELEQRMHLVALGVATMLTAALSLVGGFLAAAHVLAIDGSILIWVFPLMMASYGITRSLLVRRYGGDMFACAGDSGIPGYVRALLIAVLMAVVAVFAYVKNDDQLWGVFAGMAAAFIAFAVLQLIRHRRQKAALADDRRQG
;
A
#
# COMPACT_ATOMS: atom_id res chain seq x y z
N MET A 1 7.33 -24.81 -9.50
CA MET A 1 7.27 -23.67 -8.55
C MET A 1 5.86 -23.62 -7.99
N THR A 2 5.69 -23.59 -6.67
CA THR A 2 4.35 -23.57 -6.03
C THR A 2 3.69 -22.19 -6.22
N ARG A 3 2.48 -22.17 -6.79
CA ARG A 3 1.66 -20.95 -6.96
C ARG A 3 1.42 -20.31 -5.58
N LEU A 4 1.66 -19.01 -5.45
CA LEU A 4 1.37 -18.24 -4.25
C LEU A 4 -0.14 -18.18 -4.05
N SER A 5 -0.61 -18.84 -3.00
CA SER A 5 -1.98 -18.67 -2.51
C SER A 5 -2.25 -17.19 -2.19
N ASN A 6 -3.44 -16.70 -2.54
CA ASN A 6 -3.88 -15.33 -2.26
C ASN A 6 -3.69 -14.97 -0.78
N LYS A 7 -4.03 -15.92 0.12
CA LYS A 7 -3.89 -15.74 1.56
C LYS A 7 -2.43 -15.55 1.97
N SER A 8 -1.51 -16.39 1.46
CA SER A 8 -0.08 -16.29 1.78
C SER A 8 0.53 -15.00 1.24
N TYR A 9 0.19 -14.61 0.01
CA TYR A 9 0.61 -13.33 -0.56
C TYR A 9 0.16 -12.16 0.32
N GLN A 10 -1.12 -12.11 0.69
CA GLN A 10 -1.66 -11.03 1.52
C GLN A 10 -1.01 -10.98 2.91
N TRP A 11 -0.79 -12.12 3.54
CA TRP A 11 -0.07 -12.18 4.82
C TRP A 11 1.37 -11.71 4.71
N GLN A 12 2.09 -12.14 3.67
CA GLN A 12 3.47 -11.70 3.43
C GLN A 12 3.52 -10.20 3.14
N THR A 13 2.55 -9.65 2.39
CA THR A 13 2.42 -8.21 2.16
C THR A 13 2.16 -7.46 3.47
N LEU A 14 1.20 -7.91 4.28
CA LEU A 14 0.86 -7.30 5.57
C LEU A 14 2.04 -7.35 6.56
N LEU A 15 2.73 -8.50 6.62
CA LEU A 15 3.91 -8.66 7.46
C LEU A 15 5.02 -7.70 7.03
N SER A 16 5.31 -7.62 5.73
CA SER A 16 6.36 -6.74 5.21
C SER A 16 6.05 -5.26 5.46
N MET A 17 4.78 -4.86 5.29
CA MET A 17 4.32 -3.51 5.62
C MET A 17 4.42 -3.22 7.13
N SER A 18 4.11 -4.20 7.98
CA SER A 18 4.27 -4.05 9.43
C SER A 18 5.74 -3.88 9.81
N VAL A 19 6.63 -4.69 9.25
CA VAL A 19 8.09 -4.58 9.45
C VAL A 19 8.60 -3.23 8.95
N TYR A 20 8.15 -2.78 7.78
CA TYR A 20 8.50 -1.47 7.22
C TYR A 20 8.15 -0.33 8.20
N ILE A 21 6.93 -0.30 8.72
CA ILE A 21 6.48 0.72 9.67
C ILE A 21 7.28 0.65 10.97
N VAL A 22 7.48 -0.55 11.53
CA VAL A 22 8.28 -0.74 12.75
C VAL A 22 9.70 -0.23 12.55
N LEU A 23 10.32 -0.51 11.40
CA LEU A 23 11.64 0.01 11.06
C LEU A 23 11.62 1.54 10.96
N LEU A 24 10.63 2.16 10.30
CA LEU A 24 10.54 3.62 10.28
C LEU A 24 10.47 4.21 11.69
N LEU A 25 9.64 3.65 12.57
CA LEU A 25 9.47 4.14 13.93
C LEU A 25 10.73 3.96 14.80
N LEU A 26 11.51 2.91 14.57
CA LEU A 26 12.76 2.62 15.29
C LEU A 26 13.96 3.39 14.73
N VAL A 27 14.10 3.40 13.40
CA VAL A 27 15.23 4.00 12.68
C VAL A 27 15.24 5.51 12.86
N TRP A 28 14.08 6.17 12.78
CA TRP A 28 14.05 7.63 12.76
C TRP A 28 14.58 8.31 14.03
N PRO A 29 14.24 7.87 15.26
CA PRO A 29 14.88 8.41 16.47
C PRO A 29 16.35 7.98 16.58
N LEU A 30 16.68 6.74 16.21
CA LEU A 30 18.02 6.18 16.36
C LEU A 30 19.03 6.80 15.36
N ALA A 31 18.57 7.17 14.17
CA ALA A 31 19.37 7.88 13.16
C ALA A 31 19.81 9.28 13.61
N ARG A 32 19.13 9.87 14.61
CA ARG A 32 19.49 11.17 15.19
C ARG A 32 20.57 11.06 16.26
N THR A 33 20.72 9.89 16.89
CA THR A 33 21.66 9.66 18.01
C THR A 33 22.95 8.97 17.59
N VAL A 34 22.96 8.27 16.46
CA VAL A 34 24.13 7.52 15.99
C VAL A 34 25.12 8.45 15.30
N GLU A 35 26.37 8.43 15.78
CA GLU A 35 27.51 9.10 15.17
C GLU A 35 28.16 8.19 14.11
N GLY A 36 28.70 8.81 13.05
CA GLY A 36 29.35 8.10 11.94
C GLY A 36 28.48 7.97 10.68
N TRP A 37 29.03 8.39 9.54
CA TRP A 37 28.31 8.45 8.26
C TRP A 37 27.85 7.07 7.78
N ALA A 38 28.65 6.03 7.98
CA ALA A 38 28.34 4.66 7.54
C ALA A 38 27.18 4.05 8.33
N ALA A 39 27.20 4.16 9.66
CA ALA A 39 26.14 3.66 10.53
C ALA A 39 24.82 4.39 10.27
N LYS A 40 24.87 5.71 10.10
CA LYS A 40 23.70 6.52 9.74
C LYS A 40 23.12 6.15 8.37
N GLY A 41 24.00 5.90 7.39
CA GLY A 41 23.61 5.44 6.06
C GLY A 41 22.91 4.07 6.08
N LEU A 42 23.49 3.09 6.78
CA LEU A 42 22.88 1.76 6.93
C LEU A 42 21.52 1.83 7.63
N LEU A 43 21.40 2.67 8.67
CA LEU A 43 20.13 2.86 9.37
C LEU A 43 19.07 3.46 8.45
N ALA A 44 19.42 4.50 7.70
CA ALA A 44 18.52 5.18 6.76
C ALA A 44 18.05 4.25 5.62
N LEU A 45 18.86 3.27 5.23
CA LEU A 45 18.54 2.29 4.20
C LEU A 45 17.78 1.06 4.72
N ALA A 46 17.73 0.82 6.04
CA ALA A 46 17.05 -0.34 6.61
C ALA A 46 15.58 -0.51 6.15
N PRO A 47 14.75 0.57 6.06
CA PRO A 47 13.36 0.46 5.60
C PRO A 47 13.24 0.09 4.11
N VAL A 48 14.32 0.19 3.33
CA VAL A 48 14.33 -0.21 1.90
C VAL A 48 14.22 -1.72 1.76
N LEU A 49 14.78 -2.50 2.70
CA LEU A 49 14.81 -3.97 2.61
C LEU A 49 13.39 -4.59 2.56
N PRO A 50 12.45 -4.27 3.48
CA PRO A 50 11.07 -4.74 3.35
C PRO A 50 10.38 -4.31 2.06
N MET A 51 10.68 -3.12 1.54
CA MET A 51 10.12 -2.64 0.28
C MET A 51 10.63 -3.43 -0.92
N LEU A 52 11.93 -3.75 -0.97
CA LEU A 52 12.48 -4.61 -2.03
C LEU A 52 11.86 -6.01 -1.99
N TYR A 53 11.64 -6.55 -0.79
CA TYR A 53 10.93 -7.83 -0.65
C TYR A 53 9.50 -7.74 -1.17
N LEU A 54 8.77 -6.65 -0.90
CA LEU A 54 7.44 -6.41 -1.46
C LEU A 54 7.45 -6.31 -2.99
N PHE A 55 8.45 -5.67 -3.58
CA PHE A 55 8.57 -5.60 -5.03
C PHE A 55 8.83 -6.99 -5.62
N MET A 56 9.69 -7.80 -5.00
CA MET A 56 9.90 -9.19 -5.39
C MET A 56 8.61 -10.02 -5.26
N LEU A 57 7.85 -9.82 -4.18
CA LEU A 57 6.59 -10.51 -3.96
C LEU A 57 5.54 -10.13 -5.02
N MET A 58 5.44 -8.84 -5.36
CA MET A 58 4.57 -8.34 -6.42
C MET A 58 5.00 -8.88 -7.79
N ALA A 59 6.29 -8.87 -8.11
CA ALA A 59 6.82 -9.40 -9.36
C ALA A 59 6.54 -10.91 -9.49
N ARG A 60 6.75 -11.67 -8.41
CA ARG A 60 6.41 -13.10 -8.38
C ARG A 60 4.91 -13.31 -8.59
N ARG A 61 4.07 -12.48 -7.97
CA ARG A 61 2.62 -12.56 -8.14
C ARG A 61 2.21 -12.31 -9.59
N ILE A 62 2.73 -11.26 -10.22
CA ILE A 62 2.45 -10.94 -11.63
C ILE A 62 2.88 -12.12 -12.51
N ARG A 63 4.07 -12.70 -12.29
CA ARG A 63 4.55 -13.83 -13.09
C ARG A 63 3.68 -15.09 -12.96
N GLU A 64 3.01 -15.27 -11.83
CA GLU A 64 2.13 -16.42 -11.56
C GLU A 64 0.65 -16.14 -11.92
N SER A 65 0.34 -14.92 -12.37
CA SER A 65 -0.97 -14.53 -12.91
C SER A 65 -1.18 -15.02 -14.33
N ASP A 66 -2.45 -15.06 -14.77
CA ASP A 66 -2.79 -15.35 -16.16
C ASP A 66 -2.30 -14.25 -17.12
N GLU A 67 -2.34 -14.54 -18.43
CA GLU A 67 -1.83 -13.62 -19.46
C GLU A 67 -2.59 -12.29 -19.50
N LEU A 68 -3.90 -12.29 -19.22
CA LEU A 68 -4.72 -11.09 -19.26
C LEU A 68 -4.40 -10.18 -18.06
N GLU A 69 -4.30 -10.75 -16.85
CA GLU A 69 -3.82 -10.09 -15.65
C GLU A 69 -2.40 -9.54 -15.85
N GLN A 70 -1.47 -10.33 -16.40
CA GLN A 70 -0.11 -9.87 -16.71
C GLN A 70 -0.11 -8.68 -17.66
N ARG A 71 -0.89 -8.72 -18.75
CA ARG A 71 -1.04 -7.60 -19.68
C ARG A 71 -1.60 -6.36 -18.99
N MET A 72 -2.61 -6.50 -18.13
CA MET A 72 -3.13 -5.38 -17.35
C MET A 72 -2.09 -4.78 -16.41
N HIS A 73 -1.29 -5.62 -15.73
CA HIS A 73 -0.19 -5.17 -14.88
C HIS A 73 0.88 -4.43 -15.69
N LEU A 74 1.25 -4.93 -16.87
CA LEU A 74 2.21 -4.27 -17.77
C LEU A 74 1.71 -2.90 -18.23
N VAL A 75 0.46 -2.79 -18.68
CA VAL A 75 -0.12 -1.51 -19.12
C VAL A 75 -0.18 -0.53 -17.94
N ALA A 76 -0.65 -0.98 -16.77
CA ALA A 76 -0.75 -0.13 -15.59
C ALA A 76 0.62 0.35 -15.09
N LEU A 77 1.63 -0.52 -15.06
CA LEU A 77 2.99 -0.15 -14.70
C LEU A 77 3.61 0.79 -15.75
N GLY A 78 3.38 0.53 -17.05
CA GLY A 78 3.87 1.39 -18.13
C GLY A 78 3.31 2.81 -18.09
N VAL A 79 2.00 2.96 -17.80
CA VAL A 79 1.40 4.28 -17.60
C VAL A 79 1.96 4.94 -16.34
N ALA A 80 2.09 4.20 -15.24
CA ALA A 80 2.63 4.73 -13.99
C ALA A 80 4.08 5.22 -14.13
N THR A 81 4.94 4.46 -14.80
CA THR A 81 6.34 4.83 -15.03
C THR A 81 6.43 6.02 -15.97
N MET A 82 5.66 6.04 -17.06
CA MET A 82 5.63 7.16 -18.01
C MET A 82 5.19 8.47 -17.33
N LEU A 83 4.10 8.44 -16.56
CA LEU A 83 3.60 9.61 -15.83
C LEU A 83 4.62 10.10 -14.80
N THR A 84 5.18 9.19 -14.01
CA THR A 84 6.15 9.54 -12.96
C THR A 84 7.43 10.12 -13.57
N ALA A 85 7.92 9.53 -14.67
CA ALA A 85 9.10 10.02 -15.38
C ALA A 85 8.86 11.39 -16.02
N ALA A 86 7.72 11.58 -16.70
CA ALA A 86 7.37 12.85 -17.31
C ALA A 86 7.25 13.98 -16.28
N LEU A 87 6.57 13.73 -15.15
CA LEU A 87 6.45 14.70 -14.07
C LEU A 87 7.79 15.00 -13.40
N SER A 88 8.64 13.98 -13.23
CA SER A 88 10.00 14.18 -12.71
C SER A 88 10.86 15.01 -13.64
N LEU A 89 10.75 14.81 -14.96
CA LEU A 89 11.47 15.59 -15.96
C LEU A 89 11.00 17.06 -15.98
N VAL A 90 9.68 17.28 -15.93
CA VAL A 90 9.10 18.63 -15.82
C VAL A 90 9.58 19.32 -14.54
N GLY A 91 9.50 18.63 -13.40
CA GLY A 91 10.01 19.15 -12.12
C GLY A 91 11.51 19.46 -12.18
N GLY A 92 12.30 18.59 -12.80
CA GLY A 92 13.74 18.79 -13.01
C GLY A 92 14.07 20.03 -13.84
N PHE A 93 13.36 20.25 -14.95
CA PHE A 93 13.55 21.45 -15.77
C PHE A 93 13.12 22.73 -15.03
N LEU A 94 12.01 22.70 -14.30
CA LEU A 94 11.55 23.83 -13.50
C LEU A 94 12.54 24.17 -12.37
N ALA A 95 13.14 23.16 -11.74
CA ALA A 95 14.19 23.35 -10.75
C ALA A 95 15.48 23.90 -11.37
N ALA A 96 15.90 23.36 -12.53
CA ALA A 96 17.10 23.82 -13.25
C ALA A 96 16.98 25.27 -13.74
N ALA A 97 15.77 25.69 -14.12
CA ALA A 97 15.47 27.07 -14.50
C ALA A 97 15.27 28.01 -13.30
N HIS A 98 15.47 27.52 -12.06
CA HIS A 98 15.20 28.25 -10.82
C HIS A 98 13.77 28.80 -10.70
N VAL A 99 12.80 28.21 -11.42
CA VAL A 99 11.37 28.57 -11.32
C VAL A 99 10.76 28.01 -10.04
N LEU A 100 11.21 26.82 -9.62
CA LEU A 100 10.77 26.16 -8.39
C LEU A 100 11.97 25.69 -7.56
N ALA A 101 12.01 26.06 -6.28
CA ALA A 101 12.96 25.50 -5.32
C ALA A 101 12.46 24.12 -4.86
N ILE A 102 12.99 23.05 -5.46
CA ILE A 102 12.65 21.68 -5.11
C ILE A 102 13.76 21.11 -4.22
N ASP A 103 13.40 20.62 -3.04
CA ASP A 103 14.32 19.95 -2.13
C ASP A 103 14.34 18.43 -2.34
N GLY A 104 15.25 17.74 -1.67
CA GLY A 104 15.35 16.28 -1.75
C GLY A 104 14.15 15.52 -1.19
N SER A 105 13.25 16.20 -0.45
CA SER A 105 12.06 15.56 0.11
C SER A 105 11.07 15.11 -0.97
N ILE A 106 11.13 15.71 -2.17
CA ILE A 106 10.30 15.33 -3.31
C ILE A 106 10.48 13.87 -3.72
N LEU A 107 11.66 13.28 -3.47
CA LEU A 107 11.96 11.88 -3.82
C LEU A 107 11.08 10.90 -3.04
N ILE A 108 10.59 11.29 -1.86
CA ILE A 108 9.66 10.49 -1.05
C ILE A 108 8.33 10.32 -1.78
N TRP A 109 7.93 11.28 -2.62
CA TRP A 109 6.65 11.29 -3.35
C TRP A 109 6.66 10.52 -4.67
N VAL A 110 7.85 10.17 -5.18
CA VAL A 110 7.99 9.40 -6.44
C VAL A 110 7.25 8.07 -6.34
N PHE A 111 7.46 7.33 -5.25
CA PHE A 111 6.81 6.03 -5.06
C PHE A 111 5.27 6.14 -4.87
N PRO A 112 4.74 7.02 -3.99
CA PRO A 112 3.31 7.28 -3.89
C PRO A 112 2.67 7.66 -5.22
N LEU A 113 3.29 8.54 -6.01
CA LEU A 113 2.78 8.95 -7.32
C LEU A 113 2.72 7.77 -8.30
N MET A 114 3.77 6.94 -8.33
CA MET A 114 3.81 5.74 -9.16
C MET A 114 2.72 4.74 -8.75
N MET A 115 2.54 4.49 -7.45
CA MET A 115 1.52 3.56 -6.95
C MET A 115 0.10 4.08 -7.17
N ALA A 116 -0.13 5.38 -7.01
CA ALA A 116 -1.43 6.01 -7.29
C ALA A 116 -1.78 5.85 -8.78
N SER A 117 -0.84 6.19 -9.67
CA SER A 117 -1.02 6.08 -11.11
C SER A 117 -1.29 4.63 -11.53
N TYR A 118 -0.47 3.70 -11.04
CA TYR A 118 -0.65 2.27 -11.27
C TYR A 118 -2.02 1.77 -10.78
N GLY A 119 -2.40 2.13 -9.55
CA GLY A 119 -3.67 1.73 -8.95
C GLY A 119 -4.87 2.23 -9.74
N ILE A 120 -4.85 3.49 -10.17
CA ILE A 120 -5.91 4.10 -11.00
C ILE A 120 -6.01 3.39 -12.35
N THR A 121 -4.92 3.29 -13.09
CA THR A 121 -4.92 2.65 -14.42
C THR A 121 -5.38 1.20 -14.34
N ARG A 122 -4.90 0.44 -13.36
CA ARG A 122 -5.33 -0.94 -13.15
C ARG A 122 -6.81 -1.03 -12.83
N SER A 123 -7.33 -0.14 -11.99
CA SER A 123 -8.74 -0.14 -11.62
C SER A 123 -9.66 0.12 -12.82
N LEU A 124 -9.24 1.02 -13.71
CA LEU A 124 -9.96 1.30 -14.95
C LEU A 124 -9.94 0.10 -15.91
N LEU A 125 -8.78 -0.55 -16.07
CA LEU A 125 -8.64 -1.75 -16.90
C LEU A 125 -9.53 -2.89 -16.38
N VAL A 126 -9.45 -3.19 -15.08
CA VAL A 126 -10.23 -4.27 -14.46
C VAL A 126 -11.74 -4.04 -14.63
N ARG A 127 -12.22 -2.80 -14.43
CA ARG A 127 -13.62 -2.43 -14.67
C ARG A 127 -14.05 -2.65 -16.13
N ARG A 128 -13.16 -2.36 -17.09
CA ARG A 128 -13.45 -2.53 -18.52
C ARG A 128 -13.60 -4.00 -18.91
N TYR A 129 -12.87 -4.89 -18.26
CA TYR A 129 -12.95 -6.34 -18.51
C TYR A 129 -13.96 -7.07 -17.61
N GLY A 130 -14.81 -6.34 -16.87
CA GLY A 130 -15.86 -6.92 -16.02
C GLY A 130 -15.34 -7.65 -14.78
N GLY A 131 -14.08 -7.45 -14.40
CA GLY A 131 -13.53 -7.98 -13.15
C GLY A 131 -13.80 -7.01 -11.99
N ASP A 132 -13.84 -7.51 -10.76
CA ASP A 132 -13.83 -6.61 -9.61
C ASP A 132 -12.42 -6.06 -9.38
N MET A 133 -12.32 -4.74 -9.14
CA MET A 133 -11.08 -4.09 -8.69
C MET A 133 -10.46 -4.80 -7.47
N PHE A 134 -11.31 -5.45 -6.66
CA PHE A 134 -10.94 -6.26 -5.51
C PHE A 134 -10.96 -7.79 -5.77
N ALA A 135 -11.30 -8.28 -6.98
CA ALA A 135 -11.43 -9.71 -7.31
C ALA A 135 -10.11 -10.49 -7.33
N CYS A 136 -8.94 -9.85 -7.24
CA CYS A 136 -7.73 -10.60 -6.85
C CYS A 136 -7.79 -11.09 -5.40
N ALA A 137 -8.79 -10.66 -4.62
CA ALA A 137 -9.33 -11.37 -3.47
C ALA A 137 -10.61 -12.11 -3.89
N GLY A 138 -10.47 -13.12 -4.73
CA GLY A 138 -11.50 -14.16 -4.84
C GLY A 138 -11.76 -14.78 -3.46
N ASP A 139 -12.81 -15.60 -3.37
CA ASP A 139 -13.38 -16.28 -2.19
C ASP A 139 -12.38 -17.02 -1.26
N SER A 140 -11.09 -17.06 -1.61
CA SER A 140 -9.97 -17.70 -0.90
C SER A 140 -8.99 -16.75 -0.20
N GLY A 141 -9.20 -15.42 -0.24
CA GLY A 141 -8.36 -14.42 0.42
C GLY A 141 -8.83 -14.00 1.84
N ILE A 142 -8.02 -13.21 2.56
CA ILE A 142 -8.44 -12.53 3.79
C ILE A 142 -9.64 -11.62 3.45
N PRO A 143 -10.78 -11.74 4.15
CA PRO A 143 -11.95 -10.92 3.86
C PRO A 143 -11.62 -9.42 3.93
N GLY A 144 -12.20 -8.63 3.04
CA GLY A 144 -11.90 -7.19 2.93
C GLY A 144 -12.07 -6.42 4.25
N TYR A 145 -13.07 -6.80 5.06
CA TYR A 145 -13.28 -6.22 6.39
C TYR A 145 -12.19 -6.60 7.40
N VAL A 146 -11.71 -7.85 7.39
CA VAL A 146 -10.59 -8.30 8.26
C VAL A 146 -9.31 -7.55 7.89
N ARG A 147 -9.03 -7.39 6.59
CA ARG A 147 -7.86 -6.64 6.12
C ARG A 147 -7.92 -5.18 6.56
N ALA A 148 -9.09 -4.53 6.42
CA ALA A 148 -9.27 -3.16 6.88
C ALA A 148 -9.09 -3.03 8.40
N LEU A 149 -9.55 -4.01 9.18
CA LEU A 149 -9.35 -4.08 10.62
C LEU A 149 -7.85 -4.25 10.97
N LEU A 150 -7.12 -5.13 10.29
CA LEU A 150 -5.67 -5.29 10.50
C LEU A 150 -4.90 -4.00 10.21
N ILE A 151 -5.25 -3.28 9.14
CA ILE A 151 -4.66 -1.97 8.82
C ILE A 151 -5.02 -0.95 9.92
N ALA A 152 -6.26 -0.95 10.39
CA ALA A 152 -6.67 -0.05 11.47
C ALA A 152 -5.92 -0.31 12.77
N VAL A 153 -5.72 -1.58 13.14
CA VAL A 153 -4.92 -1.99 14.31
C VAL A 153 -3.48 -1.52 14.15
N LEU A 154 -2.88 -1.72 12.97
CA LEU A 154 -1.54 -1.23 12.67
C LEU A 154 -1.44 0.29 12.83
N MET A 155 -2.40 1.05 12.30
CA MET A 155 -2.45 2.52 12.46
C MET A 155 -2.67 2.96 13.91
N ALA A 156 -3.48 2.22 14.68
CA ALA A 156 -3.68 2.49 16.10
C ALA A 156 -2.40 2.26 16.90
N VAL A 157 -1.62 1.21 16.60
CA VAL A 157 -0.30 0.97 17.21
C VAL A 157 0.66 2.12 16.91
N VAL A 158 0.68 2.60 15.66
CA VAL A 158 1.47 3.78 15.27
C VAL A 158 1.03 5.03 16.04
N ALA A 159 -0.28 5.25 16.18
CA ALA A 159 -0.83 6.39 16.92
C ALA A 159 -0.45 6.35 18.41
N VAL A 160 -0.53 5.17 19.05
CA VAL A 160 -0.09 4.99 20.44
C VAL A 160 1.41 5.25 20.59
N PHE A 161 2.22 4.77 19.64
CA PHE A 161 3.66 5.03 19.66
C PHE A 161 3.99 6.53 19.49
N ALA A 162 3.27 7.23 18.60
CA ALA A 162 3.41 8.68 18.39
C ALA A 162 2.98 9.48 19.64
N TYR A 163 1.92 9.03 20.32
CA TYR A 163 1.47 9.61 21.59
C TYR A 163 2.54 9.48 22.69
N VAL A 164 3.15 8.30 22.84
CA VAL A 164 4.25 8.08 23.82
C VAL A 164 5.47 8.96 23.51
N LYS A 165 5.69 9.30 22.23
CA LYS A 165 6.78 10.17 21.77
C LYS A 165 6.48 11.67 21.87
N ASN A 166 5.32 12.09 22.38
CA ASN A 166 4.84 13.49 22.45
C ASN A 166 4.86 14.21 21.09
N ASP A 167 4.55 13.50 20.01
CA ASP A 167 4.45 14.10 18.68
C ASP A 167 2.98 14.43 18.37
N ASP A 168 2.54 15.60 18.87
CA ASP A 168 1.15 16.05 18.91
C ASP A 168 0.47 16.10 17.52
N GLN A 169 1.24 16.32 16.46
CA GLN A 169 0.72 16.39 15.10
C GLN A 169 0.58 15.00 14.45
N LEU A 170 1.51 14.08 14.74
CA LEU A 170 1.51 12.75 14.16
C LEU A 170 0.44 11.85 14.79
N TRP A 171 0.18 11.92 16.11
CA TRP A 171 -0.83 11.04 16.72
C TRP A 171 -2.24 11.30 16.18
N GLY A 172 -2.61 12.57 15.96
CA GLY A 172 -3.94 12.94 15.48
C GLY A 172 -4.22 12.41 14.07
N VAL A 173 -3.23 12.47 13.17
CA VAL A 173 -3.34 11.96 11.80
C VAL A 173 -3.51 10.44 11.81
N PHE A 174 -2.67 9.70 12.53
CA PHE A 174 -2.75 8.24 12.56
C PHE A 174 -3.99 7.71 13.31
N ALA A 175 -4.42 8.38 14.39
CA ALA A 175 -5.66 8.05 15.08
C ALA A 175 -6.89 8.27 14.18
N GLY A 176 -6.92 9.38 13.43
CA GLY A 176 -7.97 9.65 12.44
C GLY A 176 -8.02 8.61 11.32
N MET A 177 -6.85 8.22 10.78
CA MET A 177 -6.76 7.14 9.79
C MET A 177 -7.25 5.80 10.36
N ALA A 178 -6.85 5.44 11.58
CA ALA A 178 -7.31 4.23 12.25
C ALA A 178 -8.85 4.20 12.37
N ALA A 179 -9.45 5.30 12.82
CA ALA A 179 -10.91 5.43 12.93
C ALA A 179 -11.61 5.29 11.56
N ALA A 180 -11.07 5.90 10.51
CA ALA A 180 -11.61 5.80 9.15
C ALA A 180 -11.56 4.35 8.62
N PHE A 181 -10.47 3.63 8.86
CA PHE A 181 -10.36 2.21 8.48
C PHE A 181 -11.28 1.30 9.29
N ILE A 182 -11.54 1.60 10.58
CA ILE A 182 -12.54 0.88 11.39
C ILE A 182 -13.94 1.09 10.81
N ALA A 183 -14.32 2.35 10.54
CA ALA A 183 -15.62 2.66 9.95
C ALA A 183 -15.81 1.97 8.59
N PHE A 184 -14.77 1.99 7.75
CA PHE A 184 -14.77 1.29 6.47
C PHE A 184 -14.91 -0.24 6.62
N ALA A 185 -14.22 -0.84 7.61
CA ALA A 185 -14.34 -2.26 7.91
C ALA A 185 -15.77 -2.64 8.34
N VAL A 186 -16.39 -1.82 9.19
CA VAL A 186 -17.78 -2.02 9.66
C VAL A 186 -18.76 -1.91 8.49
N LEU A 187 -18.63 -0.91 7.62
CA LEU A 187 -19.48 -0.75 6.44
C LEU A 187 -19.36 -1.95 5.48
N GLN A 188 -18.14 -2.44 5.25
CA GLN A 188 -17.90 -3.63 4.45
C GLN A 188 -18.54 -4.88 5.08
N LEU A 189 -18.43 -5.05 6.40
CA LEU A 189 -19.06 -6.16 7.12
C LEU A 189 -20.59 -6.14 7.00
N ILE A 190 -21.20 -4.96 7.15
CA ILE A 190 -22.65 -4.77 7.01
C ILE A 190 -23.09 -5.11 5.58
N ARG A 191 -22.39 -4.60 4.56
CA ARG A 191 -22.68 -4.91 3.15
C ARG A 191 -22.61 -6.41 2.86
N HIS A 192 -21.54 -7.06 3.32
CA HIS A 192 -21.36 -8.50 3.15
C HIS A 192 -22.47 -9.31 3.85
N ARG A 193 -22.88 -8.92 5.07
CA ARG A 193 -24.01 -9.57 5.76
C ARG A 193 -25.33 -9.38 5.02
N ARG A 194 -25.60 -8.18 4.48
CA ARG A 194 -26.81 -7.89 3.69
C ARG A 194 -26.87 -8.71 2.40
N GLN A 195 -25.76 -8.85 1.69
CA GLN A 195 -25.67 -9.68 0.48
C GLN A 195 -25.92 -11.16 0.80
N LYS A 196 -25.33 -11.69 1.88
CA LYS A 196 -25.60 -13.07 2.32
C LYS A 196 -27.05 -13.30 2.73
N ALA A 197 -27.68 -12.33 3.38
CA ALA A 197 -29.09 -12.41 3.75
C ALA A 197 -30.00 -12.43 2.51
N ALA A 198 -29.73 -11.58 1.51
CA ALA A 198 -30.49 -11.56 0.25
C ALA A 198 -30.36 -12.89 -0.53
N LEU A 199 -29.15 -13.46 -0.60
CA LEU A 199 -28.89 -14.77 -1.23
C LEU A 199 -29.51 -15.96 -0.48
N ALA A 200 -29.78 -15.81 0.82
CA ALA A 200 -30.43 -16.84 1.64
C ALA A 200 -31.95 -16.81 1.49
N ASP A 201 -32.53 -15.64 1.18
CA ASP A 201 -33.96 -15.46 0.92
C ASP A 201 -34.33 -15.98 -0.48
N ASP A 202 -33.51 -15.69 -1.49
CA ASP A 202 -33.67 -16.20 -2.86
C ASP A 202 -33.65 -17.75 -2.92
N ARG A 203 -32.76 -18.38 -2.13
CA ARG A 203 -32.69 -19.85 -1.98
C ARG A 203 -33.86 -20.49 -1.23
N ARG A 204 -34.70 -19.71 -0.55
CA ARG A 204 -35.93 -20.21 0.11
C ARG A 204 -37.16 -20.08 -0.79
N GLN A 205 -37.09 -19.24 -1.84
CA GLN A 205 -38.21 -18.95 -2.72
C GLN A 205 -38.14 -19.69 -4.07
N GLY A 206 -36.97 -20.21 -4.46
CA GLY A 206 -36.79 -21.15 -5.58
C GLY A 206 -36.70 -22.60 -5.14
#